data_AF-A0A536SZQ8-F1
#
_entry.id   AF-A0A536SZQ8-F1
#
_cell.length_a   1.000
_cell.length_b   1.000
_cell.length_c   1.000
_cell.angle_alpha   90.00
_cell.angle_beta   90.00
_cell.angle_gamma   90.00
#
_symmetry.space_group_name_H-M   'P 1'
#
loop_
_entity.id
_entity.type
_entity.pdbx_description
1 polymer ?
#
loop_
_entity_poly.entity_id
_entity_poly.type
_entity_poly.pdbx_seq_one_letter_code
_entity_poly.pdbx_strand_id
1 'polypeptide(L)'
;MPTYNPKSGNFYIRAAIEDPRPILGHEGIPGHFLQLSIANHLTDEIRRQHGDNTFVEGWALYGEEMLMREGLYPDQSPSQGQVLRLSRYRAARIGVDVNLQTGRWPFERAVQYFMEGGGLDREA
;
A
#
# COMPACT_ATOMS: atom_id res chain seq x y z
N MET A 1 6.38 8.03 17.22
CA MET A 1 5.23 7.14 17.00
C MET A 1 3.98 8.01 16.91
N PRO A 2 3.12 7.86 15.89
CA PRO A 2 1.84 8.54 15.85
C PRO A 2 1.10 8.29 17.16
N THR A 3 0.58 9.33 17.80
CA THR A 3 -0.16 9.19 19.06
C THR A 3 -1.54 8.58 18.78
N TYR A 4 -1.93 7.57 19.56
CA TYR A 4 -3.24 6.93 19.44
C TYR A 4 -4.35 7.98 19.56
N ASN A 5 -5.10 8.17 18.48
CA ASN A 5 -6.27 9.03 18.46
C ASN A 5 -7.43 8.29 17.78
N PRO A 6 -8.41 7.76 18.54
CA PRO A 6 -9.53 7.00 17.98
C PRO A 6 -10.48 7.88 17.13
N LYS A 7 -10.38 9.20 17.26
CA LYS A 7 -11.11 10.19 16.46
C LYS A 7 -10.31 10.70 15.25
N SER A 8 -9.13 10.13 14.98
CA SER A 8 -8.33 10.53 13.83
C SER A 8 -9.07 10.23 12.54
N GLY A 9 -9.21 11.23 11.66
CA GLY A 9 -9.66 11.03 10.28
C GLY A 9 -8.60 10.36 9.39
N ASN A 10 -7.36 10.24 9.87
CA ASN A 10 -6.29 9.61 9.12
C ASN A 10 -6.55 8.10 8.99
N PHE A 11 -6.73 7.66 7.75
CA PHE A 11 -7.00 6.26 7.43
C PHE A 11 -5.94 5.29 7.97
N TYR A 12 -4.65 5.60 7.86
CA TYR A 12 -3.59 4.68 8.30
C TYR A 12 -3.59 4.47 9.82
N ILE A 13 -3.86 5.54 10.58
CA ILE A 13 -4.02 5.44 12.04
C ILE A 13 -5.24 4.57 12.37
N ARG A 14 -6.37 4.78 11.69
CA ARG A 14 -7.60 4.00 11.88
C ARG A 14 -7.41 2.53 11.49
N ALA A 15 -6.79 2.27 10.35
CA ALA A 15 -6.49 0.93 9.85
C ALA A 15 -5.66 0.15 10.87
N ALA A 16 -4.57 0.74 11.36
CA ALA A 16 -3.72 0.13 12.39
C ALA A 16 -4.46 -0.16 13.71
N ILE A 17 -5.45 0.65 14.08
CA ILE A 17 -6.28 0.45 15.29
C ILE A 17 -7.32 -0.67 15.07
N GLU A 18 -7.99 -0.68 13.92
CA GLU A 18 -9.08 -1.61 13.63
C GLU A 18 -8.56 -3.03 13.41
N ASP A 19 -7.50 -3.17 12.62
CA ASP A 19 -6.79 -4.42 12.43
C ASP A 19 -5.41 -4.14 11.84
N PRO A 20 -4.31 -4.39 12.57
CA PRO A 20 -2.97 -4.15 12.04
C PRO A 20 -2.54 -5.20 11.01
N ARG A 21 -3.24 -6.34 10.88
CA ARG A 21 -2.81 -7.46 10.05
C ARG A 21 -2.60 -7.12 8.57
N PRO A 22 -3.42 -6.30 7.88
CA PRO A 22 -3.14 -5.86 6.51
C PRO A 22 -1.80 -5.15 6.37
N ILE A 23 -1.49 -4.21 7.26
CA ILE A 23 -0.22 -3.48 7.26
C ILE A 23 0.94 -4.42 7.60
N LEU A 24 0.75 -5.32 8.58
CA LEU A 24 1.78 -6.31 8.94
C LEU A 24 2.02 -7.35 7.82
N GLY A 25 1.01 -7.64 7.00
CA GLY A 25 1.17 -8.50 5.82
C GLY A 25 2.04 -7.84 4.75
N HIS A 26 1.90 -6.52 4.56
CA HIS A 26 2.71 -5.72 3.64
C HIS A 26 4.15 -5.54 4.13
N GLU A 27 4.33 -5.08 5.36
CA GLU A 27 5.65 -4.75 5.91
C GLU A 27 6.41 -5.99 6.42
N GLY A 28 5.67 -6.98 6.90
CA GLY A 28 6.20 -8.15 7.59
C GLY A 28 6.21 -9.38 6.70
N ILE A 29 5.44 -10.38 7.12
CA ILE A 29 5.37 -11.69 6.46
C ILE A 29 3.96 -11.84 5.87
N PRO A 30 3.83 -12.10 4.57
CA PRO A 30 4.87 -12.51 3.62
C PRO A 30 5.53 -11.35 2.84
N GLY A 31 5.25 -10.08 3.17
CA GLY A 31 5.71 -8.90 2.44
C GLY A 31 7.21 -8.56 2.61
N HIS A 32 7.51 -7.28 2.87
CA HIS A 32 8.87 -6.74 2.80
C HIS A 32 9.88 -7.49 3.66
N PHE A 33 9.55 -7.77 4.92
CA PHE A 33 10.48 -8.47 5.80
C PHE A 33 10.91 -9.83 5.23
N LEU A 34 9.96 -10.64 4.75
CA LEU A 34 10.29 -11.95 4.18
C LEU A 34 11.09 -11.79 2.88
N GLN A 35 10.65 -10.92 1.97
CA GLN A 35 11.28 -10.73 0.67
C GLN A 35 12.74 -10.24 0.79
N LEU A 36 12.96 -9.21 1.60
CA LEU A 36 14.31 -8.66 1.83
C LEU A 36 15.19 -9.62 2.63
N SER A 37 14.61 -10.35 3.60
CA SER A 37 15.34 -11.39 4.33
C SER A 37 15.89 -12.44 3.36
N ILE A 38 15.08 -12.95 2.43
CA ILE A 38 15.52 -13.92 1.41
C ILE A 38 16.60 -13.31 0.51
N ALA A 39 16.41 -12.07 0.03
CA ALA A 39 17.37 -11.40 -0.84
C ALA A 39 18.76 -11.25 -0.19
N ASN A 40 18.81 -11.02 1.13
CA ASN A 40 20.07 -10.91 1.88
C ASN A 40 20.89 -12.21 1.94
N HIS A 41 20.29 -13.37 1.64
CA HIS A 41 21.00 -14.65 1.60
C HIS A 41 21.64 -14.96 0.24
N LEU A 42 21.49 -14.08 -0.77
CA LEU A 42 22.14 -14.25 -2.07
C LEU A 42 23.66 -14.16 -1.94
N THR A 43 24.38 -15.09 -2.58
CA THR A 43 25.85 -15.10 -2.58
C THR A 43 26.44 -14.04 -3.50
N ASP A 44 25.80 -13.82 -4.66
CA ASP A 44 26.15 -12.76 -5.61
C ASP A 44 25.92 -11.38 -4.99
N GLU A 45 26.99 -10.58 -4.87
CA GLU A 45 26.96 -9.28 -4.22
C GLU A 45 26.16 -8.24 -5.00
N ILE A 46 26.24 -8.24 -6.34
CA ILE A 46 25.48 -7.30 -7.16
C ILE A 46 24.00 -7.55 -6.96
N ARG A 47 23.56 -8.81 -7.01
CA ARG A 47 22.15 -9.15 -6.81
C ARG A 47 21.66 -8.89 -5.40
N ARG A 48 22.52 -9.03 -4.39
CA ARG A 48 22.18 -8.75 -2.99
C ARG A 48 22.01 -7.25 -2.72
N GLN A 49 22.79 -6.40 -3.37
CA GLN A 49 22.75 -4.94 -3.20
C GLN A 49 21.78 -4.24 -4.16
N HIS A 50 21.42 -4.89 -5.27
CA HIS A 50 20.50 -4.32 -6.23
C HIS A 50 19.07 -4.29 -5.68
N GLY A 51 18.49 -3.09 -5.59
CA GLY A 51 17.09 -2.86 -5.25
C GLY A 51 16.28 -2.40 -6.47
N ASP A 52 15.12 -3.02 -6.66
CA ASP A 52 14.11 -2.61 -7.64
C ASP A 52 12.83 -2.27 -6.87
N ASN A 53 12.47 -0.98 -6.81
CA ASN A 53 11.28 -0.54 -6.06
C ASN A 53 9.98 -1.11 -6.63
N THR A 54 9.89 -1.30 -7.95
CA THR A 54 8.70 -1.88 -8.58
C THR A 54 8.50 -3.32 -8.14
N PHE A 55 9.58 -4.11 -8.10
CA PHE A 55 9.53 -5.47 -7.58
C PHE A 55 9.23 -5.51 -6.08
N VAL A 56 9.92 -4.69 -5.27
CA VAL A 56 9.79 -4.71 -3.81
C VAL A 56 8.39 -4.30 -3.36
N GLU A 57 7.86 -3.19 -3.85
CA GLU A 57 6.50 -2.72 -3.54
C GLU A 57 5.43 -3.61 -4.17
N GLY A 58 5.69 -4.10 -5.38
CA GLY A 58 4.81 -5.03 -6.09
C GLY A 58 4.65 -6.37 -5.35
N TRP A 59 5.74 -6.89 -4.79
CA TRP A 59 5.72 -8.11 -3.96
C TRP A 59 4.86 -7.92 -2.71
N ALA A 60 5.04 -6.81 -1.99
CA ALA A 60 4.28 -6.53 -0.78
C ALA A 60 2.78 -6.34 -1.09
N LEU A 61 2.44 -5.64 -2.19
CA LEU A 61 1.07 -5.51 -2.67
C LEU A 61 0.45 -6.86 -3.07
N TYR A 62 1.22 -7.71 -3.75
CA TYR A 62 0.81 -9.08 -4.06
C TYR A 62 0.54 -9.89 -2.78
N GLY A 63 1.38 -9.74 -1.75
CA GLY A 63 1.19 -10.37 -0.45
C GLY A 63 -0.11 -9.99 0.23
N GLU A 64 -0.48 -8.70 0.22
CA GLU A 64 -1.78 -8.22 0.73
C GLU A 64 -2.96 -8.91 0.02
N GLU A 65 -2.93 -8.94 -1.31
CA GLU A 65 -3.98 -9.57 -2.12
C GLU A 65 -4.05 -11.08 -1.88
N MET A 66 -2.90 -11.76 -1.83
CA MET A 66 -2.81 -13.19 -1.56
C MET A 66 -3.42 -13.52 -0.20
N LEU A 67 -3.05 -12.82 0.87
CA LEU A 67 -3.61 -13.06 2.22
C LEU A 67 -5.13 -12.87 2.24
N MET A 68 -5.64 -11.86 1.53
CA MET A 68 -7.08 -11.65 1.39
C MET A 68 -7.75 -12.83 0.66
N ARG A 69 -7.19 -13.28 -0.48
CA ARG A 69 -7.75 -14.36 -1.30
C ARG A 69 -7.71 -15.73 -0.61
N GLU A 70 -6.70 -15.98 0.21
CA GLU A 70 -6.57 -17.21 1.01
C GLU A 70 -7.46 -17.20 2.26
N GLY A 71 -8.25 -16.14 2.48
CA GLY A 71 -9.26 -16.07 3.53
C GLY A 71 -8.72 -15.65 4.90
N LEU A 72 -7.53 -15.02 4.97
CA LEU A 72 -7.04 -14.48 6.25
C LEU A 72 -8.00 -13.42 6.82
N TYR A 73 -8.63 -12.66 5.93
CA TYR A 73 -9.63 -11.66 6.26
C TYR A 73 -11.02 -12.20 5.89
N PRO A 74 -11.97 -12.26 6.84
CA PRO A 74 -13.33 -12.65 6.53
C PRO A 74 -13.94 -11.73 5.47
N ASP A 75 -14.85 -12.26 4.66
CA ASP A 75 -15.62 -11.47 3.72
C ASP A 75 -16.39 -10.34 4.42
N GLN A 76 -16.39 -9.16 3.81
CA GLN A 76 -17.00 -7.93 4.33
C GLN A 76 -16.40 -7.44 5.66
N SER A 77 -15.25 -7.99 6.08
CA SER A 77 -14.54 -7.48 7.25
C SER A 77 -13.91 -6.11 7.01
N PRO A 78 -13.70 -5.30 8.06
CA PRO A 78 -12.92 -4.07 7.96
C PRO A 78 -11.54 -4.30 7.32
N SER A 79 -10.87 -5.42 7.61
CA SER A 79 -9.55 -5.76 7.08
C SER A 79 -9.56 -6.00 5.58
N GLN A 80 -10.57 -6.72 5.06
CA GLN A 80 -10.78 -6.83 3.61
C GLN A 80 -11.03 -5.45 2.99
N GLY A 81 -11.86 -4.63 3.62
CA GLY A 81 -12.12 -3.25 3.20
C GLY A 81 -10.86 -2.38 3.17
N GLN A 82 -9.96 -2.54 4.14
CA GLN A 82 -8.67 -1.84 4.19
C GLN A 82 -7.78 -2.22 3.01
N VAL A 83 -7.62 -3.51 2.70
CA VAL A 83 -6.82 -4.00 1.56
C VAL A 83 -7.38 -3.46 0.24
N LEU A 84 -8.70 -3.50 0.05
CA LEU A 84 -9.36 -2.98 -1.15
C LEU A 84 -9.19 -1.47 -1.29
N ARG A 85 -9.31 -0.71 -0.19
CA ARG A 85 -9.12 0.75 -0.20
C ARG A 85 -7.68 1.13 -0.52
N LEU A 86 -6.70 0.46 0.08
CA LEU A 86 -5.28 0.65 -0.23
C LEU A 86 -4.95 0.30 -1.68
N SER A 87 -5.54 -0.77 -2.22
CA SER A 87 -5.40 -1.17 -3.62
C SER A 87 -5.95 -0.09 -4.57
N ARG A 88 -7.14 0.43 -4.27
CA ARG A 88 -7.77 1.53 -5.03
C ARG A 88 -6.90 2.80 -5.00
N TYR A 89 -6.38 3.15 -3.83
CA TYR A 89 -5.45 4.26 -3.65
C TYR A 89 -4.18 4.12 -4.49
N ARG A 90 -3.52 2.96 -4.44
CA ARG A 90 -2.32 2.69 -5.25
C ARG A 90 -2.63 2.69 -6.75
N ALA A 91 -3.79 2.19 -7.18
CA ALA A 91 -4.23 2.28 -8.57
C ALA A 91 -4.43 3.74 -9.03
N ALA A 92 -5.00 4.60 -8.17
CA ALA A 92 -5.17 6.01 -8.47
C ALA A 92 -3.82 6.74 -8.65
N ARG A 93 -2.76 6.32 -7.92
CA ARG A 93 -1.40 6.90 -8.05
C ARG A 93 -0.88 6.79 -9.49
N ILE A 94 -1.13 5.67 -10.17
CA ILE A 94 -0.68 5.45 -11.55
C ILE A 94 -1.31 6.48 -12.48
N GLY A 95 -2.63 6.69 -12.36
CA GLY A 95 -3.35 7.67 -13.18
C GLY A 95 -2.86 9.09 -12.95
N VAL A 96 -2.62 9.46 -11.69
CA VAL A 96 -2.06 10.78 -11.32
C VAL A 96 -0.66 10.95 -11.90
N ASP A 97 0.24 10.02 -11.62
CA ASP A 97 1.66 10.13 -11.98
C ASP A 97 1.83 10.28 -13.49
N VAL A 98 1.26 9.35 -14.28
CA VAL A 98 1.39 9.38 -15.73
C VAL A 98 0.84 10.68 -16.32
N ASN A 99 -0.32 11.15 -15.88
CA ASN A 99 -0.94 12.34 -16.48
C ASN A 99 -0.27 13.65 -16.05
N LEU A 100 0.31 13.72 -14.85
CA LEU A 100 1.14 14.85 -14.44
C LEU A 100 2.46 14.88 -15.21
N GLN A 101 3.19 13.75 -15.25
CA GLN A 101 4.50 13.67 -15.89
C GLN A 101 4.44 13.85 -17.41
N THR A 102 3.32 13.48 -18.03
CA THR A 102 3.09 13.71 -19.47
C THR A 102 2.46 15.08 -19.78
N GLY A 103 2.18 15.91 -18.77
CA GLY A 103 1.57 17.24 -18.93
C GLY A 103 0.13 17.22 -19.43
N ARG A 104 -0.56 16.07 -19.38
CA ARG A 104 -1.96 15.93 -19.84
C ARG A 104 -2.95 16.55 -18.87
N TRP A 105 -2.63 16.56 -17.58
CA TRP A 105 -3.51 17.11 -16.54
C TRP A 105 -2.86 18.31 -15.85
N PRO A 106 -3.63 19.37 -15.56
CA PRO A 106 -3.23 20.34 -14.55
C PRO A 106 -3.24 19.69 -13.15
N PHE A 107 -2.49 20.26 -12.22
CA PHE A 107 -2.35 19.75 -10.85
C PHE A 107 -3.70 19.57 -10.15
N GLU A 108 -4.60 20.54 -10.30
CA GLU A 108 -5.92 20.54 -9.67
C GLU A 108 -6.77 19.34 -10.12
N ARG A 109 -6.67 18.97 -11.40
CA ARG A 109 -7.35 17.78 -11.93
C ARG A 109 -6.76 16.51 -11.34
N ALA A 110 -5.44 16.44 -11.19
CA ALA A 110 -4.79 15.31 -10.55
C ALA A 110 -5.21 15.17 -9.08
N VAL A 111 -5.28 16.28 -8.34
CA VAL A 111 -5.78 16.30 -6.95
C VAL A 111 -7.22 15.78 -6.88
N GLN A 112 -8.11 16.30 -7.73
CA GLN A 112 -9.51 15.85 -7.76
C GLN A 112 -9.62 14.35 -8.06
N TYR A 113 -8.92 13.88 -9.10
CA TYR A 113 -8.91 12.46 -9.45
C TYR A 113 -8.36 11.59 -8.30
N PHE A 114 -7.32 12.05 -7.61
CA PHE A 114 -6.71 11.29 -6.52
C PHE A 114 -7.59 11.25 -5.28
N MET A 115 -8.31 12.33 -4.96
CA MET A 115 -9.29 12.36 -3.89
C MET A 115 -10.46 11.43 -4.19
N GLU A 116 -11.06 11.56 -5.37
CA GLU A 116 -12.22 10.75 -5.78
C GLU A 116 -11.83 9.27 -5.92
N GLY A 117 -10.74 8.99 -6.65
CA GLY A 117 -10.24 7.66 -6.98
C GLY A 117 -9.51 6.97 -5.82
N GLY A 118 -8.74 7.70 -5.02
CA GLY A 118 -8.05 7.15 -3.85
C GLY A 118 -8.87 7.17 -2.57
N GLY A 119 -10.00 7.88 -2.55
CA GLY A 119 -10.86 8.03 -1.38
C GLY A 119 -10.20 8.81 -0.25
N LEU A 120 -9.30 9.76 -0.58
CA LEU A 120 -8.56 10.57 0.37
C LEU A 120 -9.15 11.97 0.52
N ASP A 121 -9.00 12.54 1.71
CA ASP A 121 -9.25 13.96 1.95
C ASP A 121 -8.10 14.80 1.38
N ARG A 122 -8.38 16.06 1.04
CA ARG A 122 -7.39 16.97 0.44
C ARG A 122 -6.18 17.25 1.34
N GLU A 123 -6.37 17.13 2.66
CA GLU A 123 -5.36 17.40 3.68
C GLU A 123 -4.67 16.12 4.20
N ALA A 124 -5.02 14.95 3.66
CA ALA A 124 -4.52 13.65 4.10
C ALA A 124 -3.16 13.26 3.50
#